data_AF-A0A2A2XZI2-F1
#
_entry.id   AF-A0A2A2XZI2-F1
#
_cell.length_a   1.000
_cell.length_b   1.000
_cell.length_c   1.000
_cell.angle_alpha   90.00
_cell.angle_beta   90.00
_cell.angle_gamma   90.00
#
_symmetry.space_group_name_H-M   'P 1'
#
loop_
_entity.id
_entity.type
_entity.pdbx_description
1 polymer ?
#
loop_
_entity_poly.entity_id
_entity_poly.type
_entity_poly.pdbx_seq_one_letter_code
_entity_poly.pdbx_strand_id
1 'polypeptide(L)'
;MKKVALTDLDPRLQKQITAAEQQLKTNPQYAIEILSGILSRNLGCIEVRRTLRKAQKAVLGTRKGLFDGFTNALSAGGIAKAVEKDPVAAIADAEAKLAKSPADVNANKTIAAAALKLEFPELAAFAFEELTQSEPKQVQHYVDLSNTWINAGEYDLALAASDAGLKLFPGNGDLQECVRKASVSKTMKKGNWEDKGDFQSKLKDKDEALRLEQAARKVTDAGTALEQAAALAEKIQAQPDSLDLYRDIVRQFISAGDLDSAIAWLQRGRLTTLGKADSSLERQEIDLITQRYEKVSKGLRDQLTATPGDAATAAALAANDKELTEYRIQTTGSLVERYPNDYSFRYEYGSLLFGAGRLDDAIQQLQYAQRNPKFRQASILSIGKCFVASGKFDLGVDQLLLAKSEVPVMNDLKKEIIYELGGAYEKMGRTKEAIEEYKAIYMADSGYRDVSKKINDFYESQKNPTA
;
A
#
# COMPACT_ATOMS: atom_id res chain seq x y z
N MET A 1 -2.11 -19.21 33.12
CA MET A 1 -3.07 -18.50 34.00
C MET A 1 -4.40 -18.42 33.24
N LYS A 2 -5.57 -18.50 33.89
CA LYS A 2 -6.86 -18.45 33.16
C LYS A 2 -7.45 -17.05 33.16
N LYS A 3 -8.07 -16.67 32.03
CA LYS A 3 -8.91 -15.49 31.92
C LYS A 3 -10.08 -15.60 32.90
N VAL A 4 -10.39 -14.50 33.57
CA VAL A 4 -11.56 -14.37 34.44
C VAL A 4 -12.38 -13.20 33.92
N ALA A 5 -13.56 -13.48 33.37
CA ALA A 5 -14.45 -12.40 32.96
C ALA A 5 -14.99 -11.68 34.20
N LEU A 6 -15.27 -10.39 34.09
CA LEU A 6 -15.84 -9.62 35.20
C LEU A 6 -17.18 -10.20 35.66
N THR A 7 -17.97 -10.76 34.73
CA THR A 7 -19.23 -11.46 34.99
C THR A 7 -19.07 -12.73 35.82
N ASP A 8 -17.88 -13.32 35.83
CA ASP A 8 -17.60 -14.56 36.54
C ASP A 8 -17.15 -14.32 38.00
N LEU A 9 -16.93 -13.05 38.37
CA LEU A 9 -16.62 -12.65 39.75
C LEU A 9 -17.87 -12.71 40.62
N ASP A 10 -17.70 -12.88 41.93
CA ASP A 10 -18.81 -12.76 42.91
C ASP A 10 -19.59 -11.45 42.67
N PRO A 11 -20.93 -11.46 42.63
CA PRO A 11 -21.75 -10.27 42.44
C PRO A 11 -21.42 -9.10 43.39
N ARG A 12 -20.91 -9.40 44.60
CA ARG A 12 -20.41 -8.38 45.54
C ARG A 12 -19.16 -7.67 45.00
N LEU A 13 -18.22 -8.42 44.40
CA LEU A 13 -17.01 -7.87 43.78
C LEU A 13 -17.38 -7.07 42.52
N GLN A 14 -18.33 -7.53 41.72
CA GLN A 14 -18.82 -6.77 40.55
C GLN A 14 -19.37 -5.40 40.97
N LYS A 15 -20.21 -5.35 42.02
CA LYS A 15 -20.72 -4.08 42.57
C LYS A 15 -19.60 -3.17 43.08
N GLN A 16 -18.57 -3.73 43.72
CA GLN A 16 -17.41 -2.97 44.17
C GLN A 16 -16.61 -2.40 43.00
N ILE A 17 -16.44 -3.16 41.91
CA ILE A 17 -15.76 -2.67 40.69
C ILE A 17 -16.56 -1.53 40.06
N THR A 18 -17.88 -1.68 39.90
CA THR A 18 -18.74 -0.61 39.36
C THR A 18 -18.70 0.65 40.23
N ALA A 19 -18.71 0.50 41.56
CA ALA A 19 -18.58 1.63 42.47
C ALA A 19 -17.20 2.31 42.35
N ALA A 20 -16.11 1.54 42.23
CA ALA A 20 -14.77 2.06 42.00
C ALA A 20 -14.67 2.80 40.65
N GLU A 21 -15.31 2.30 39.59
CA GLU A 21 -15.37 2.94 38.27
C GLU A 21 -16.11 4.28 38.29
N GLN A 22 -17.25 4.34 38.99
CA GLN A 22 -18.02 5.59 39.16
C GLN A 22 -17.20 6.65 39.92
N GLN A 23 -16.40 6.22 40.91
CA GLN A 23 -15.57 7.10 41.71
C GLN A 23 -14.22 7.43 41.07
N LEU A 24 -13.90 6.91 39.88
CA LEU A 24 -12.59 7.06 39.27
C LEU A 24 -12.21 8.52 38.96
N LYS A 25 -13.20 9.40 38.75
CA LYS A 25 -12.98 10.84 38.53
C LYS A 25 -12.97 11.66 39.82
N THR A 26 -13.74 11.26 40.83
CA THR A 26 -13.99 12.01 42.06
C THR A 26 -13.09 11.59 43.21
N ASN A 27 -12.78 10.30 43.31
CA ASN A 27 -11.88 9.72 44.30
C ASN A 27 -11.09 8.53 43.71
N PRO A 28 -10.08 8.81 42.86
CA PRO A 28 -9.28 7.76 42.24
C PRO A 28 -8.44 6.94 43.24
N GLN A 29 -8.12 7.49 44.42
CA GLN A 29 -7.39 6.76 45.47
C GLN A 29 -8.22 5.60 46.05
N TYR A 30 -9.51 5.85 46.31
CA TYR A 30 -10.46 4.81 46.70
C TYR A 30 -10.56 3.71 45.63
N ALA A 31 -10.61 4.09 44.34
CA ALA A 31 -10.63 3.12 43.26
C ALA A 31 -9.35 2.25 43.21
N ILE A 32 -8.17 2.83 43.46
CA ILE A 32 -6.91 2.09 43.51
C ILE A 32 -6.93 1.03 44.62
N GLU A 33 -7.36 1.39 45.84
CA GLU A 33 -7.38 0.47 46.97
C GLU A 33 -8.29 -0.74 46.72
N ILE A 34 -9.52 -0.48 46.28
CA ILE A 34 -10.51 -1.53 46.00
C ILE A 34 -10.04 -2.43 44.85
N LEU A 35 -9.63 -1.84 43.72
CA LEU A 35 -9.26 -2.60 42.53
C LEU A 35 -7.94 -3.38 42.74
N SER A 36 -6.99 -2.86 43.50
CA SER A 36 -5.75 -3.59 43.85
C SER A 36 -6.05 -4.81 44.71
N GLY A 37 -6.93 -4.67 45.70
CA GLY A 37 -7.39 -5.79 46.53
C GLY A 37 -8.07 -6.88 45.71
N ILE A 38 -8.94 -6.50 44.76
CA ILE A 38 -9.64 -7.44 43.89
C ILE A 38 -8.67 -8.13 42.91
N LEU A 39 -7.75 -7.38 42.29
CA LEU A 39 -6.80 -7.91 41.31
C LEU A 39 -5.83 -8.91 41.95
N SER A 40 -5.40 -8.68 43.20
CA SER A 40 -4.49 -9.59 43.92
C SER A 40 -5.03 -11.02 44.07
N ARG A 41 -6.36 -11.17 44.08
CA ARG A 41 -7.07 -12.46 44.19
C ARG A 41 -7.59 -12.97 42.85
N ASN A 42 -7.68 -12.09 41.84
CA ASN A 42 -8.26 -12.35 40.53
C ASN A 42 -7.31 -11.86 39.43
N LEU A 43 -6.08 -12.39 39.41
CA LEU A 43 -5.00 -11.94 38.53
C LEU A 43 -5.35 -12.01 37.03
N GLY A 44 -6.29 -12.90 36.68
CA GLY A 44 -6.80 -13.12 35.32
C GLY A 44 -7.85 -12.11 34.83
N CYS A 45 -8.28 -11.16 35.66
CA CYS A 45 -9.31 -10.19 35.29
C CYS A 45 -8.69 -8.93 34.66
N ILE A 46 -8.68 -8.87 33.33
CA ILE A 46 -8.07 -7.77 32.56
C ILE A 46 -8.84 -6.46 32.73
N GLU A 47 -10.16 -6.52 32.86
CA GLU A 47 -11.00 -5.33 33.03
C GLU A 47 -10.67 -4.58 34.33
N VAL A 48 -10.54 -5.31 35.45
CA VAL A 48 -10.08 -4.75 36.73
C VAL A 48 -8.69 -4.12 36.57
N ARG A 49 -7.78 -4.78 35.85
CA ARG A 49 -6.43 -4.27 35.60
C ARG A 49 -6.42 -2.98 34.77
N ARG A 50 -7.25 -2.90 33.72
CA ARG A 50 -7.44 -1.69 32.90
C ARG A 50 -7.98 -0.52 33.73
N THR A 51 -8.99 -0.77 34.56
CA THR A 51 -9.58 0.26 35.43
C THR A 51 -8.58 0.71 36.50
N LEU A 52 -7.86 -0.23 37.11
CA LEU A 52 -6.80 0.07 38.09
C LEU A 52 -5.70 0.95 37.47
N ARG A 53 -5.22 0.62 36.28
CA ARG A 53 -4.20 1.39 35.55
C ARG A 53 -4.65 2.83 35.28
N LYS A 54 -5.91 3.04 34.90
CA LYS A 54 -6.50 4.38 34.73
C LYS A 54 -6.50 5.17 36.03
N ALA A 55 -6.92 4.56 37.14
CA ALA A 55 -6.94 5.20 38.45
C ALA A 55 -5.51 5.57 38.92
N GLN A 56 -4.55 4.65 38.76
CA GLN A 56 -3.14 4.89 39.09
C GLN A 56 -2.54 6.06 38.28
N LYS A 57 -2.77 6.10 36.97
CA LYS A 57 -2.33 7.22 36.11
C LYS A 57 -3.01 8.54 36.48
N ALA A 58 -4.26 8.52 36.94
CA ALA A 58 -4.97 9.73 37.37
C ALA A 58 -4.37 10.33 38.66
N VAL A 59 -3.90 9.50 39.60
CA VAL A 59 -3.29 9.97 40.87
C VAL A 59 -1.82 10.35 40.69
N LEU A 60 -1.02 9.49 40.06
CA LEU A 60 0.44 9.61 40.04
C LEU A 60 0.96 10.29 38.76
N GLY A 61 0.09 10.50 37.77
CA GLY A 61 0.46 11.01 36.46
C GLY A 61 1.21 9.99 35.61
N THR A 62 1.69 10.46 34.46
CA THR A 62 2.43 9.66 33.46
C THR A 62 3.85 10.18 33.20
N ARG A 63 4.28 11.24 33.90
CA ARG A 63 5.61 11.84 33.69
C ARG A 63 6.69 10.98 34.34
N LYS A 64 7.76 10.70 33.58
CA LYS A 64 9.04 10.21 34.12
C LYS A 64 9.49 11.17 35.23
N GLY A 65 9.54 10.70 36.47
CA GLY A 65 10.09 11.47 37.57
C GLY A 65 11.54 11.84 37.27
N LEU A 66 11.90 13.11 37.48
CA LEU A 66 13.25 13.67 37.28
C LEU A 66 14.32 13.02 38.20
N PHE A 67 13.93 12.04 39.03
CA PHE A 67 14.77 11.35 40.02
C PHE A 67 14.87 9.82 39.81
N ASP A 68 14.28 9.26 38.74
CA ASP A 68 14.28 7.81 38.49
C ASP A 68 15.57 7.30 37.80
N GLY A 69 16.62 8.13 37.77
CA GLY A 69 17.91 7.82 37.18
C GLY A 69 18.80 6.90 38.02
N PHE A 70 18.35 6.40 39.18
CA PHE A 70 19.25 5.68 40.10
C PHE A 70 18.68 4.46 40.85
N THR A 71 17.49 3.95 40.51
CA THR A 71 16.98 2.71 41.15
C THR A 71 16.96 1.51 40.21
N ASN A 72 18.07 0.75 40.28
CA ASN A 72 18.26 -0.66 39.94
C ASN A 72 17.73 -1.17 38.60
N ALA A 73 18.67 -1.19 37.66
CA ALA A 73 18.81 -2.11 36.54
C ALA A 73 18.25 -3.52 36.80
N LEU A 74 17.03 -3.75 36.32
CA LEU A 74 16.72 -5.01 35.67
C LEU A 74 17.03 -4.80 34.19
N SER A 75 18.26 -5.11 33.79
CA SER A 75 18.58 -5.31 32.38
C SER A 75 17.66 -6.40 31.81
N ALA A 76 17.52 -6.48 30.48
CA ALA A 76 16.71 -7.50 29.82
C ALA A 76 16.98 -8.94 30.35
N GLY A 77 18.23 -9.24 30.74
CA GLY A 77 18.60 -10.53 31.33
C GLY A 77 18.01 -10.82 32.72
N GLY A 78 17.72 -9.80 33.53
CA GLY A 78 17.10 -10.02 34.83
C GLY A 78 15.58 -10.14 34.76
N ILE A 79 14.92 -9.52 33.75
CA ILE A 79 13.50 -9.76 33.47
C ILE A 79 13.30 -11.23 33.07
N ALA A 80 14.11 -11.71 32.11
CA ALA A 80 14.06 -13.10 31.67
C ALA A 80 14.24 -14.08 32.84
N LYS A 81 15.24 -13.86 33.71
CA LYS A 81 15.50 -14.71 34.88
C LYS A 81 14.34 -14.72 35.88
N ALA A 82 13.70 -13.57 36.13
CA ALA A 82 12.56 -13.48 37.05
C ALA A 82 11.33 -14.21 36.51
N VAL A 83 11.01 -14.00 35.22
CA VAL A 83 9.93 -14.68 34.50
C VAL A 83 10.20 -16.18 34.38
N GLU A 84 11.47 -16.57 34.25
CA GLU A 84 11.85 -17.97 34.22
C GLU A 84 11.56 -18.69 35.53
N LYS A 85 11.93 -18.06 36.64
CA LYS A 85 11.78 -18.60 37.99
C LYS A 85 10.31 -18.73 38.42
N ASP A 86 9.54 -17.65 38.31
CA ASP A 86 8.12 -17.64 38.66
C ASP A 86 7.40 -16.50 37.92
N PRO A 87 6.68 -16.82 36.81
CA PRO A 87 6.01 -15.81 36.01
C PRO A 87 4.83 -15.15 36.74
N VAL A 88 4.19 -15.82 37.70
CA VAL A 88 3.06 -15.23 38.45
C VAL A 88 3.58 -14.25 39.50
N ALA A 89 4.64 -14.62 40.23
CA ALA A 89 5.30 -13.71 41.14
C ALA A 89 5.91 -12.51 40.39
N ALA A 90 6.49 -12.73 39.21
CA ALA A 90 7.02 -11.63 38.38
C ALA A 90 5.93 -10.62 37.96
N ILE A 91 4.70 -11.08 37.67
CA ILE A 91 3.56 -10.19 37.40
C ILE A 91 3.17 -9.41 38.66
N ALA A 92 3.14 -10.05 39.83
CA ALA A 92 2.79 -9.39 41.08
C ALA A 92 3.83 -8.31 41.47
N ASP A 93 5.12 -8.61 41.33
CA ASP A 93 6.22 -7.68 41.57
C ASP A 93 6.19 -6.49 40.60
N ALA A 94 5.87 -6.76 39.32
CA ALA A 94 5.69 -5.72 38.32
C ALA A 94 4.48 -4.83 38.64
N GLU A 95 3.36 -5.39 39.10
CA GLU A 95 2.20 -4.60 39.53
C GLU A 95 2.49 -3.74 40.76
N ALA A 96 3.28 -4.24 41.71
CA ALA A 96 3.71 -3.46 42.87
C ALA A 96 4.60 -2.26 42.47
N LYS A 97 5.43 -2.40 41.43
CA LYS A 97 6.19 -1.28 40.85
C LYS A 97 5.27 -0.29 40.15
N LEU A 98 4.34 -0.80 39.35
CA LEU A 98 3.37 -0.01 38.60
C LEU A 98 2.38 0.75 39.51
N ALA A 99 2.15 0.28 40.72
CA ALA A 99 1.40 1.02 41.75
C ALA A 99 2.12 2.29 42.23
N LYS A 100 3.44 2.40 42.02
CA LYS A 100 4.25 3.59 42.34
C LYS A 100 4.59 4.41 41.09
N SER A 101 4.84 3.74 39.97
CA SER A 101 5.17 4.35 38.67
C SER A 101 4.31 3.74 37.56
N PRO A 102 3.12 4.32 37.27
CA PRO A 102 2.12 3.66 36.41
C PRO A 102 2.51 3.50 34.94
N ALA A 103 3.57 4.17 34.50
CA ALA A 103 4.10 4.12 33.14
C ALA A 103 5.51 3.47 33.08
N ASP A 104 5.88 2.69 34.10
CA ASP A 104 7.17 1.99 34.14
C ASP A 104 7.30 0.97 32.98
N VAL A 105 8.31 1.18 32.14
CA VAL A 105 8.55 0.39 30.92
C VAL A 105 8.99 -1.03 31.27
N ASN A 106 9.86 -1.20 32.27
CA ASN A 106 10.41 -2.51 32.61
C ASN A 106 9.38 -3.39 33.31
N ALA A 107 8.49 -2.81 34.10
CA ALA A 107 7.37 -3.50 34.71
C ALA A 107 6.37 -3.97 33.65
N ASN A 108 6.02 -3.14 32.67
CA ASN A 108 5.16 -3.57 31.56
C ASN A 108 5.85 -4.65 30.68
N LYS A 109 7.16 -4.54 30.39
CA LYS A 109 7.93 -5.60 29.73
C LYS A 109 7.93 -6.92 30.52
N THR A 110 8.03 -6.84 31.85
CA THR A 110 7.96 -8.02 32.73
C THR A 110 6.59 -8.68 32.67
N ILE A 111 5.49 -7.90 32.72
CA ILE A 111 4.13 -8.44 32.59
C ILE A 111 3.94 -9.07 31.22
N ALA A 112 4.38 -8.42 30.14
CA ALA A 112 4.26 -8.96 28.79
C ALA A 112 4.99 -10.31 28.63
N ALA A 113 6.26 -10.37 29.04
CA ALA A 113 7.05 -11.60 28.95
C ALA A 113 6.48 -12.73 29.82
N ALA A 114 6.03 -12.43 31.04
CA ALA A 114 5.39 -13.40 31.92
C ALA A 114 4.06 -13.90 31.36
N ALA A 115 3.25 -13.02 30.78
CA ALA A 115 1.97 -13.35 30.19
C ALA A 115 2.12 -14.23 28.93
N LEU A 116 3.10 -13.93 28.07
CA LEU A 116 3.44 -14.78 26.92
C LEU A 116 3.86 -16.19 27.37
N LYS A 117 4.71 -16.29 28.40
CA LYS A 117 5.13 -17.59 28.96
C LYS A 117 3.96 -18.36 29.59
N LEU A 118 2.98 -17.66 30.14
CA LEU A 118 1.77 -18.23 30.73
C LEU A 118 0.66 -18.52 29.70
N GLU A 119 0.94 -18.32 28.41
CA GLU A 119 0.00 -18.44 27.29
C GLU A 119 -1.28 -17.62 27.53
N PHE A 120 -1.14 -16.42 28.07
CA PHE A 120 -2.26 -15.53 28.36
C PHE A 120 -2.20 -14.27 27.47
N PRO A 121 -2.65 -14.37 26.21
CA PRO A 121 -2.43 -13.34 25.20
C PRO A 121 -3.11 -12.02 25.54
N GLU A 122 -4.26 -12.01 26.20
CA GLU A 122 -4.94 -10.75 26.54
C GLU A 122 -4.17 -9.93 27.59
N LEU A 123 -3.47 -10.59 28.51
CA LEU A 123 -2.62 -9.90 29.48
C LEU A 123 -1.34 -9.37 28.81
N ALA A 124 -0.75 -10.15 27.90
CA ALA A 124 0.41 -9.73 27.12
C ALA A 124 0.06 -8.51 26.25
N ALA A 125 -1.07 -8.57 25.54
CA ALA A 125 -1.55 -7.48 24.71
C ALA A 125 -1.85 -6.22 25.53
N PHE A 126 -2.49 -6.35 26.70
CA PHE A 126 -2.69 -5.22 27.60
C PHE A 126 -1.37 -4.54 27.98
N ALA A 127 -0.33 -5.31 28.31
CA ALA A 127 0.97 -4.75 28.65
C ALA A 127 1.68 -4.07 27.45
N PHE A 128 1.57 -4.63 26.24
CA PHE A 128 2.10 -3.99 25.04
C PHE A 128 1.30 -2.73 24.65
N GLU A 129 -0.01 -2.71 24.82
CA GLU A 129 -0.83 -1.49 24.66
C GLU A 129 -0.32 -0.36 25.58
N GLU A 130 -0.02 -0.68 26.84
CA GLU A 130 0.57 0.28 27.79
C GLU A 130 1.96 0.74 27.35
N LEU A 131 2.79 -0.16 26.81
CA LEU A 131 4.10 0.19 26.25
C LEU A 131 3.99 1.13 25.05
N THR A 132 3.05 0.89 24.12
CA THR A 132 2.84 1.78 22.96
C THR A 132 2.38 3.19 23.37
N GLN A 133 1.67 3.33 24.49
CA GLN A 133 1.31 4.64 25.05
C GLN A 133 2.51 5.33 25.71
N SER A 134 3.36 4.57 26.41
CA SER A 134 4.52 5.11 27.13
C SER A 134 5.70 5.47 26.22
N GLU A 135 5.93 4.66 25.17
CA GLU A 135 7.03 4.78 24.21
C GLU A 135 6.49 4.69 22.76
N PRO A 136 5.67 5.66 22.29
CA PRO A 136 5.02 5.59 20.98
C PRO A 136 5.99 5.61 19.78
N LYS A 137 7.25 6.00 20.01
CA LYS A 137 8.32 6.01 19.00
C LYS A 137 9.05 4.67 18.86
N GLN A 138 8.70 3.66 19.66
CA GLN A 138 9.33 2.35 19.61
C GLN A 138 8.46 1.37 18.80
N VAL A 139 8.85 1.15 17.54
CA VAL A 139 8.10 0.29 16.61
C VAL A 139 7.91 -1.15 17.11
N GLN A 140 8.90 -1.67 17.85
CA GLN A 140 8.88 -3.04 18.38
C GLN A 140 7.63 -3.32 19.24
N HIS A 141 7.14 -2.34 20.01
CA HIS A 141 5.96 -2.53 20.86
C HIS A 141 4.70 -2.80 20.05
N TYR A 142 4.59 -2.18 18.87
CA TYR A 142 3.48 -2.43 17.94
C TYR A 142 3.62 -3.79 17.26
N VAL A 143 4.84 -4.17 16.86
CA VAL A 143 5.13 -5.49 16.28
C VAL A 143 4.81 -6.60 17.27
N ASP A 144 5.23 -6.46 18.53
CA ASP A 144 4.99 -7.45 19.59
C ASP A 144 3.50 -7.56 19.95
N LEU A 145 2.77 -6.43 19.99
CA LEU A 145 1.32 -6.40 20.18
C LEU A 145 0.60 -7.15 19.04
N SER A 146 0.96 -6.85 17.79
CA SER A 146 0.38 -7.51 16.62
C SER A 146 0.64 -9.02 16.63
N ASN A 147 1.88 -9.43 16.88
CA ASN A 147 2.25 -10.85 16.95
C ASN A 147 1.54 -11.58 18.11
N THR A 148 1.34 -10.92 19.24
CA THR A 148 0.56 -11.47 20.36
C THR A 148 -0.87 -11.82 19.91
N TRP A 149 -1.53 -10.93 19.18
CA TRP A 149 -2.89 -11.18 18.68
C TRP A 149 -2.95 -12.19 17.53
N ILE A 150 -1.93 -12.22 16.66
CA ILE A 150 -1.80 -13.24 15.60
C ILE A 150 -1.72 -14.62 16.24
N ASN A 151 -0.86 -14.80 17.24
CA ASN A 151 -0.69 -16.08 17.94
C ASN A 151 -1.94 -16.47 18.73
N ALA A 152 -2.72 -15.50 19.20
CA ALA A 152 -4.01 -15.73 19.87
C ALA A 152 -5.15 -16.10 18.89
N GLY A 153 -4.94 -15.99 17.58
CA GLY A 153 -5.98 -16.22 16.58
C GLY A 153 -7.02 -15.10 16.47
N GLU A 154 -6.74 -13.94 17.07
CA GLU A 154 -7.59 -12.74 17.10
C GLU A 154 -7.12 -11.73 16.05
N TYR A 155 -7.31 -12.10 14.79
CA TYR A 155 -6.69 -11.40 13.66
C TYR A 155 -7.21 -9.98 13.43
N ASP A 156 -8.45 -9.69 13.81
CA ASP A 156 -8.99 -8.33 13.75
C ASP A 156 -8.26 -7.37 14.68
N LEU A 157 -7.92 -7.83 15.89
CA LEU A 157 -7.14 -7.06 16.86
C LEU A 157 -5.68 -6.90 16.40
N ALA A 158 -5.11 -7.94 15.77
CA ALA A 158 -3.77 -7.86 15.19
C ALA A 158 -3.66 -6.83 14.05
N LEU A 159 -4.67 -6.76 13.18
CA LEU A 159 -4.71 -5.76 12.10
C LEU A 159 -4.83 -4.35 12.67
N ALA A 160 -5.73 -4.14 13.63
CA ALA A 160 -5.88 -2.84 14.29
C ALA A 160 -4.58 -2.36 14.98
N ALA A 161 -3.85 -3.27 15.63
CA ALA A 161 -2.55 -2.96 16.23
C ALA A 161 -1.47 -2.61 15.19
N SER A 162 -1.43 -3.36 14.08
CA SER A 162 -0.46 -3.14 13.00
C SER A 162 -0.74 -1.82 12.28
N ASP A 163 -2.00 -1.50 12.01
CA ASP A 163 -2.43 -0.23 11.40
C ASP A 163 -2.12 0.96 12.30
N ALA A 164 -2.30 0.82 13.63
CA ALA A 164 -1.92 1.85 14.59
C ALA A 164 -0.41 2.12 14.56
N GLY A 165 0.41 1.08 14.41
CA GLY A 165 1.85 1.22 14.21
C GLY A 165 2.22 1.87 12.87
N LEU A 166 1.60 1.43 11.76
CA LEU A 166 1.89 1.93 10.41
C LEU A 166 1.51 3.41 10.23
N LYS A 167 0.55 3.92 11.00
CA LYS A 167 0.25 5.37 11.05
C LYS A 167 1.43 6.19 11.57
N LEU A 168 2.25 5.64 12.47
CA LEU A 168 3.42 6.31 13.04
C LEU A 168 4.71 5.96 12.30
N PHE A 169 4.79 4.76 11.73
CA PHE A 169 5.94 4.27 10.97
C PHE A 169 5.52 3.82 9.55
N PRO A 170 5.18 4.76 8.65
CA PRO A 170 4.81 4.40 7.29
C PRO A 170 5.96 3.63 6.61
N GLY A 171 5.65 2.47 6.04
CA GLY A 171 6.63 1.65 5.31
C GLY A 171 7.52 0.75 6.20
N ASN A 172 7.23 0.59 7.49
CA ASN A 172 7.95 -0.39 8.31
C ASN A 172 7.62 -1.83 7.87
N GLY A 173 8.65 -2.58 7.48
CA GLY A 173 8.51 -3.93 6.94
C GLY A 173 7.95 -4.96 7.94
N ASP A 174 8.30 -4.87 9.22
CA ASP A 174 7.85 -5.82 10.24
C ASP A 174 6.35 -5.68 10.51
N LEU A 175 5.84 -4.44 10.56
CA LEU A 175 4.41 -4.16 10.69
C LEU A 175 3.63 -4.58 9.45
N GLN A 176 4.18 -4.36 8.25
CA GLN A 176 3.59 -4.87 7.00
C GLN A 176 3.53 -6.41 6.99
N GLU A 177 4.57 -7.07 7.50
CA GLU A 177 4.59 -8.52 7.66
C GLU A 177 3.51 -9.01 8.65
N CYS A 178 3.32 -8.30 9.77
CA CYS A 178 2.22 -8.56 10.70
C CYS A 178 0.84 -8.43 10.04
N VAL A 179 0.61 -7.38 9.24
CA VAL A 179 -0.63 -7.21 8.45
C VAL A 179 -0.85 -8.39 7.51
N ARG A 180 0.20 -8.82 6.80
CA ARG A 180 0.15 -9.97 5.87
C ARG A 180 -0.19 -11.26 6.62
N LYS A 181 0.54 -11.57 7.71
CA LYS A 181 0.31 -12.74 8.56
C LYS A 181 -1.13 -12.77 9.10
N ALA A 182 -1.61 -11.66 9.67
CA ALA A 182 -2.97 -11.57 10.20
C ALA A 182 -4.03 -11.72 9.11
N SER A 183 -3.85 -11.10 7.93
CA SER A 183 -4.82 -11.14 6.82
C SER A 183 -4.96 -12.55 6.22
N VAL A 184 -3.84 -13.25 6.03
CA VAL A 184 -3.83 -14.63 5.53
C VAL A 184 -4.53 -15.55 6.52
N SER A 185 -4.14 -15.50 7.80
CA SER A 185 -4.71 -16.36 8.84
C SER A 185 -6.20 -16.09 9.09
N LYS A 186 -6.64 -14.83 8.98
CA LYS A 186 -8.06 -14.46 9.04
C LYS A 186 -8.88 -15.08 7.93
N THR A 187 -8.36 -15.08 6.71
CA THR A 187 -9.02 -15.66 5.54
C THR A 187 -9.13 -17.18 5.67
N MET A 188 -8.06 -17.85 6.16
CA MET A 188 -8.05 -19.29 6.41
C MET A 188 -9.06 -19.70 7.50
N LYS A 189 -9.20 -18.92 8.58
CA LYS A 189 -10.20 -19.17 9.65
C LYS A 189 -11.64 -18.92 9.20
N LYS A 190 -11.86 -17.96 8.30
CA LYS A 190 -13.19 -17.62 7.76
C LYS A 190 -13.70 -18.61 6.69
N GLY A 191 -12.80 -19.36 6.04
CA GLY A 191 -13.16 -20.39 5.06
C GLY A 191 -13.86 -21.64 5.64
N ASN A 192 -14.23 -21.65 6.92
CA ASN A 192 -14.64 -22.85 7.65
C ASN A 192 -16.02 -22.73 8.36
N TRP A 193 -17.05 -22.14 7.72
CA TRP A 193 -18.42 -22.13 8.27
C TRP A 193 -19.49 -22.61 7.27
N GLU A 194 -20.15 -23.71 7.67
CA GLU A 194 -21.53 -24.12 7.33
C GLU A 194 -22.54 -23.07 7.84
N ASP A 195 -23.64 -22.77 7.13
CA ASP A 195 -24.99 -23.23 7.48
C ASP A 195 -26.06 -22.87 6.42
N LYS A 196 -27.19 -23.57 6.51
CA LYS A 196 -28.24 -23.89 5.52
C LYS A 196 -29.24 -22.79 5.12
N GLY A 197 -29.70 -22.89 3.86
CA GLY A 197 -31.13 -22.75 3.47
C GLY A 197 -31.49 -21.61 2.50
N ASP A 198 -31.81 -21.92 1.22
CA ASP A 198 -33.17 -21.98 0.65
C ASP A 198 -33.11 -22.19 -0.89
N PHE A 199 -33.97 -23.01 -1.50
CA PHE A 199 -33.72 -23.60 -2.84
C PHE A 199 -34.23 -22.78 -4.04
N GLN A 200 -34.94 -21.67 -3.83
CA GLN A 200 -35.42 -20.80 -4.92
C GLN A 200 -34.50 -19.59 -5.23
N SER A 201 -33.49 -19.31 -4.40
CA SER A 201 -32.40 -18.35 -4.72
C SER A 201 -31.35 -18.94 -5.69
N LYS A 202 -31.33 -20.28 -5.81
CA LYS A 202 -30.29 -21.05 -6.49
C LYS A 202 -30.18 -20.87 -8.01
N LEU A 203 -31.11 -20.14 -8.64
CA LEU A 203 -30.98 -19.78 -10.06
C LEU A 203 -30.15 -18.51 -10.28
N LYS A 204 -30.09 -17.59 -9.30
CA LYS A 204 -29.16 -16.45 -9.32
C LYS A 204 -27.78 -16.81 -8.77
N ASP A 205 -27.72 -17.85 -7.93
CA ASP A 205 -26.49 -18.36 -7.32
C ASP A 205 -25.60 -19.18 -8.25
N LYS A 206 -25.96 -19.50 -9.51
CA LYS A 206 -25.02 -20.30 -10.34
C LYS A 206 -23.76 -19.51 -10.70
N ASP A 207 -23.92 -18.25 -11.10
CA ASP A 207 -22.78 -17.37 -11.41
C ASP A 207 -22.09 -16.88 -10.14
N GLU A 208 -22.85 -16.62 -9.06
CA GLU A 208 -22.29 -16.21 -7.77
C GLU A 208 -21.59 -17.38 -7.06
N ALA A 209 -22.15 -18.60 -7.08
CA ALA A 209 -21.50 -19.81 -6.56
C ALA A 209 -20.30 -20.21 -7.41
N LEU A 210 -20.35 -20.07 -8.74
CA LEU A 210 -19.18 -20.26 -9.60
C LEU A 210 -18.10 -19.21 -9.28
N ARG A 211 -18.48 -17.94 -9.07
CA ARG A 211 -17.57 -16.87 -8.67
C ARG A 211 -16.98 -17.09 -7.27
N LEU A 212 -17.79 -17.57 -6.33
CA LEU A 212 -17.38 -17.89 -4.96
C LEU A 212 -16.51 -19.15 -4.92
N GLU A 213 -16.79 -20.16 -5.73
CA GLU A 213 -15.95 -21.36 -5.91
C GLU A 213 -14.62 -20.99 -6.58
N GLN A 214 -14.65 -20.16 -7.63
CA GLN A 214 -13.44 -19.62 -8.27
C GLN A 214 -12.64 -18.75 -7.30
N ALA A 215 -13.31 -17.94 -6.47
CA ALA A 215 -12.66 -17.12 -5.45
C ALA A 215 -12.08 -17.98 -4.33
N ALA A 216 -12.82 -18.98 -3.83
CA ALA A 216 -12.35 -19.92 -2.82
C ALA A 216 -11.17 -20.74 -3.33
N ARG A 217 -11.24 -21.24 -4.56
CA ARG A 217 -10.14 -21.95 -5.22
C ARG A 217 -8.92 -21.05 -5.38
N LYS A 218 -9.10 -19.82 -5.86
CA LYS A 218 -8.02 -18.83 -5.98
C LYS A 218 -7.37 -18.50 -4.63
N VAL A 219 -8.15 -18.44 -3.56
CA VAL A 219 -7.67 -18.24 -2.19
C VAL A 219 -6.87 -19.46 -1.70
N THR A 220 -7.35 -20.68 -1.97
CA THR A 220 -6.64 -21.92 -1.63
C THR A 220 -5.34 -22.08 -2.42
N ASP A 221 -5.36 -21.76 -3.72
CA ASP A 221 -4.19 -21.79 -4.59
C ASP A 221 -3.15 -20.74 -4.14
N ALA A 222 -3.61 -19.54 -3.76
CA ALA A 222 -2.74 -18.50 -3.19
C ALA A 222 -2.16 -18.91 -1.83
N GLY A 223 -2.95 -19.53 -0.96
CA GLY A 223 -2.49 -20.06 0.33
C GLY A 223 -1.39 -21.10 0.15
N THR A 224 -1.59 -22.05 -0.77
CA THR A 224 -0.60 -23.08 -1.12
C THR A 224 0.68 -22.46 -1.66
N ALA A 225 0.57 -21.47 -2.55
CA ALA A 225 1.73 -20.76 -3.09
C ALA A 225 2.52 -20.03 -1.98
N LEU A 226 1.83 -19.42 -1.01
CA LEU A 226 2.48 -18.75 0.13
C LEU A 226 3.18 -19.73 1.07
N GLU A 227 2.63 -20.93 1.30
CA GLU A 227 3.31 -21.99 2.04
C GLU A 227 4.58 -22.47 1.33
N GLN A 228 4.51 -22.67 0.00
CA GLN A 228 5.68 -22.99 -0.81
C GLN A 228 6.74 -21.87 -0.77
N ALA A 229 6.30 -20.61 -0.80
CA ALA A 229 7.18 -19.46 -0.66
C ALA A 229 7.89 -19.43 0.71
N ALA A 230 7.18 -19.77 1.80
CA ALA A 230 7.78 -19.86 3.13
C ALA A 230 8.86 -20.95 3.20
N ALA A 231 8.60 -22.13 2.64
CA ALA A 231 9.58 -23.21 2.56
C ALA A 231 10.81 -22.83 1.69
N LEU A 232 10.61 -22.06 0.62
CA LEU A 232 11.70 -21.53 -0.20
C LEU A 232 12.51 -20.47 0.55
N ALA A 233 11.87 -19.62 1.37
CA ALA A 233 12.57 -18.62 2.17
C ALA A 233 13.57 -19.25 3.15
N GLU A 234 13.19 -20.36 3.80
CA GLU A 234 14.11 -21.13 4.66
C GLU A 234 15.30 -21.71 3.88
N LYS A 235 15.06 -22.21 2.67
CA LYS A 235 16.16 -22.69 1.79
C LYS A 235 17.09 -21.57 1.36
N ILE A 236 16.55 -20.38 1.09
CA ILE A 236 17.35 -19.19 0.74
C ILE A 236 18.21 -18.76 1.92
N GLN A 237 17.73 -18.85 3.16
CA GLN A 237 18.56 -18.55 4.34
C GLN A 237 19.79 -19.48 4.40
N ALA A 238 19.63 -20.75 4.07
CA ALA A 238 20.74 -21.70 4.01
C ALA A 238 21.65 -21.51 2.78
N GLN A 239 21.10 -21.03 1.66
CA GLN A 239 21.80 -20.85 0.38
C GLN A 239 21.51 -19.47 -0.23
N PRO A 240 22.03 -18.38 0.38
CA PRO A 240 21.64 -17.01 0.02
C PRO A 240 22.15 -16.53 -1.34
N ASP A 241 23.08 -17.25 -1.97
CA ASP A 241 23.59 -16.91 -3.31
C ASP A 241 22.92 -17.71 -4.44
N SER A 242 21.96 -18.59 -4.12
CA SER A 242 21.28 -19.44 -5.10
C SER A 242 20.18 -18.68 -5.85
N LEU A 243 20.48 -18.17 -7.05
CA LEU A 243 19.55 -17.40 -7.87
C LEU A 243 18.26 -18.18 -8.23
N ASP A 244 18.35 -19.48 -8.43
CA ASP A 244 17.18 -20.29 -8.80
C ASP A 244 16.12 -20.33 -7.69
N LEU A 245 16.55 -20.35 -6.42
CA LEU A 245 15.62 -20.25 -5.28
C LEU A 245 14.89 -18.91 -5.27
N TYR A 246 15.57 -17.82 -5.63
CA TYR A 246 14.95 -16.50 -5.78
C TYR A 246 13.95 -16.47 -6.94
N ARG A 247 14.26 -17.09 -8.09
CA ARG A 247 13.31 -17.18 -9.21
C ARG A 247 12.05 -17.96 -8.82
N ASP A 248 12.23 -19.06 -8.09
CA ASP A 248 11.11 -19.89 -7.65
C ASP A 248 10.24 -19.17 -6.62
N ILE A 249 10.83 -18.52 -5.62
CA ILE A 249 10.03 -17.80 -4.60
C ILE A 249 9.28 -16.61 -5.22
N VAL A 250 9.89 -15.92 -6.18
CA VAL A 250 9.22 -14.85 -6.96
C VAL A 250 8.03 -15.42 -7.73
N ARG A 251 8.17 -16.59 -8.37
CA ARG A 251 7.06 -17.25 -9.08
C ARG A 251 5.90 -17.57 -8.12
N GLN A 252 6.20 -18.03 -6.91
CA GLN A 252 5.18 -18.34 -5.91
C GLN A 252 4.41 -17.09 -5.45
N PHE A 253 5.11 -15.98 -5.21
CA PHE A 253 4.46 -14.72 -4.85
C PHE A 253 3.62 -14.14 -6.01
N ILE A 254 4.08 -14.28 -7.26
CA ILE A 254 3.29 -13.92 -8.45
C ILE A 254 2.01 -14.77 -8.52
N SER A 255 2.10 -16.09 -8.33
CA SER A 255 0.90 -16.96 -8.34
C SER A 255 -0.07 -16.67 -7.20
N ALA A 256 0.44 -16.25 -6.04
CA ALA A 256 -0.39 -15.77 -4.93
C ALA A 256 -1.01 -14.38 -5.19
N GLY A 257 -0.57 -13.67 -6.25
CA GLY A 257 -1.01 -12.31 -6.57
C GLY A 257 -0.43 -11.23 -5.65
N ASP A 258 0.57 -11.57 -4.85
CA ASP A 258 1.33 -10.69 -3.95
C ASP A 258 2.54 -10.13 -4.70
N LEU A 259 2.29 -9.08 -5.48
CA LEU A 259 3.30 -8.44 -6.32
C LEU A 259 4.39 -7.73 -5.49
N ASP A 260 4.05 -7.19 -4.33
CA ASP A 260 5.02 -6.49 -3.48
C ASP A 260 6.08 -7.44 -2.94
N SER A 261 5.67 -8.61 -2.44
CA SER A 261 6.63 -9.64 -2.02
C SER A 261 7.43 -10.17 -3.21
N ALA A 262 6.80 -10.39 -4.37
CA ALA A 262 7.51 -10.82 -5.58
C ALA A 262 8.62 -9.84 -5.98
N ILE A 263 8.34 -8.54 -5.96
CA ILE A 263 9.33 -7.48 -6.26
C ILE A 263 10.47 -7.51 -5.23
N ALA A 264 10.16 -7.56 -3.93
CA ALA A 264 11.18 -7.54 -2.88
C ALA A 264 12.13 -8.75 -2.97
N TRP A 265 11.60 -9.95 -3.23
CA TRP A 265 12.41 -11.15 -3.41
C TRP A 265 13.21 -11.13 -4.72
N LEU A 266 12.65 -10.58 -5.79
CA LEU A 266 13.37 -10.39 -7.05
C LEU A 266 14.55 -9.44 -6.88
N GLN A 267 14.35 -8.32 -6.19
CA GLN A 267 15.42 -7.36 -5.86
C GLN A 267 16.54 -8.00 -5.04
N ARG A 268 16.21 -8.87 -4.08
CA ARG A 268 17.22 -9.67 -3.35
C ARG A 268 17.95 -10.64 -4.28
N GLY A 269 17.22 -11.32 -5.16
CA GLY A 269 17.80 -12.22 -6.16
C GLY A 269 18.80 -11.51 -7.09
N ARG A 270 18.53 -10.25 -7.47
CA ARG A 270 19.45 -9.40 -8.26
C ARG A 270 20.76 -9.07 -7.54
N LEU A 271 20.84 -9.25 -6.21
CA LEU A 271 22.05 -9.02 -5.43
C LEU A 271 22.98 -10.25 -5.35
N THR A 272 22.52 -11.42 -5.79
CA THR A 272 23.34 -12.64 -5.90
C THR A 272 24.45 -12.48 -6.95
N THR A 273 25.46 -13.35 -6.88
CA THR A 273 26.59 -13.35 -7.82
C THR A 273 26.13 -13.43 -9.28
N LEU A 274 25.21 -14.35 -9.58
CA LEU A 274 24.64 -14.50 -10.93
C LEU A 274 23.59 -13.44 -11.24
N GLY A 275 22.82 -12.99 -10.25
CA GLY A 275 21.74 -12.03 -10.44
C GLY A 275 22.22 -10.64 -10.86
N LYS A 276 23.40 -10.20 -10.40
CA LYS A 276 23.96 -8.88 -10.76
C LYS A 276 24.26 -8.72 -12.24
N ALA A 277 24.63 -9.81 -12.91
CA ALA A 277 24.97 -9.81 -14.34
C ALA A 277 23.75 -10.08 -15.23
N ASP A 278 22.63 -10.55 -14.66
CA ASP A 278 21.44 -10.94 -15.41
C ASP A 278 20.50 -9.75 -15.62
N SER A 279 20.63 -9.09 -16.77
CA SER A 279 19.78 -7.97 -17.17
C SER A 279 18.31 -8.35 -17.37
N SER A 280 17.98 -9.64 -17.53
CA SER A 280 16.59 -10.09 -17.66
C SER A 280 15.80 -9.91 -16.37
N LEU A 281 16.47 -9.99 -15.21
CA LEU A 281 15.84 -9.78 -13.90
C LEU A 281 15.45 -8.32 -13.67
N GLU A 282 16.22 -7.38 -14.21
CA GLU A 282 15.87 -5.96 -14.17
C GLU A 282 14.61 -5.69 -15.00
N ARG A 283 14.52 -6.30 -16.19
CA ARG A 283 13.31 -6.18 -17.01
C ARG A 283 12.10 -6.77 -16.28
N GLN A 284 12.26 -7.95 -15.67
CA GLN A 284 11.21 -8.56 -14.88
C GLN A 284 10.76 -7.67 -13.71
N GLU A 285 11.70 -6.98 -13.05
CA GLU A 285 11.38 -6.04 -11.98
C GLU A 285 10.58 -4.83 -12.48
N ILE A 286 10.98 -4.26 -13.63
CA ILE A 286 10.25 -3.17 -14.29
C ILE A 286 8.81 -3.61 -14.62
N ASP A 287 8.65 -4.81 -15.17
CA ASP A 287 7.34 -5.38 -15.52
C ASP A 287 6.47 -5.58 -14.27
N LEU A 288 7.01 -6.15 -13.19
CA LEU A 288 6.27 -6.39 -11.95
C LEU A 288 5.87 -5.10 -11.23
N ILE A 289 6.77 -4.11 -11.13
CA ILE A 289 6.46 -2.81 -10.52
C ILE A 289 5.38 -2.10 -11.35
N THR A 290 5.49 -2.14 -12.68
CA THR A 290 4.46 -1.61 -13.59
C THR A 290 3.11 -2.29 -13.35
N GLN A 291 3.09 -3.62 -13.32
CA GLN A 291 1.88 -4.40 -13.07
C GLN A 291 1.24 -4.07 -11.72
N ARG A 292 2.05 -3.85 -10.67
CA ARG A 292 1.57 -3.45 -9.35
C ARG A 292 0.84 -2.12 -9.42
N TYR A 293 1.46 -1.10 -10.00
CA TYR A 293 0.84 0.22 -10.16
C TYR A 293 -0.45 0.14 -10.97
N GLU A 294 -0.45 -0.60 -12.09
CA GLU A 294 -1.63 -0.76 -12.94
C GLU A 294 -2.78 -1.49 -12.22
N LYS A 295 -2.46 -2.50 -11.39
CA LYS A 295 -3.44 -3.18 -10.54
C LYS A 295 -4.07 -2.22 -9.54
N VAL A 296 -3.28 -1.34 -8.92
CA VAL A 296 -3.79 -0.29 -8.01
C VAL A 296 -4.67 0.71 -8.77
N SER A 297 -4.21 1.24 -9.91
CA SER A 297 -5.00 2.16 -10.72
C SER A 297 -6.31 1.55 -11.16
N LYS A 298 -6.32 0.27 -11.54
CA LYS A 298 -7.55 -0.46 -11.87
C LYS A 298 -8.51 -0.51 -10.69
N GLY A 299 -8.04 -0.90 -9.49
CA GLY A 299 -8.89 -0.96 -8.30
C GLY A 299 -9.49 0.41 -7.92
N LEU A 300 -8.70 1.48 -8.03
CA LEU A 300 -9.16 2.84 -7.76
C LEU A 300 -10.18 3.33 -8.82
N ARG A 301 -9.98 2.97 -10.10
CA ARG A 301 -10.98 3.24 -11.16
C ARG A 301 -12.27 2.49 -10.91
N ASP A 302 -12.20 1.22 -10.53
CA ASP A 302 -13.37 0.41 -10.19
C ASP A 302 -14.13 1.04 -8.99
N GLN A 303 -13.41 1.55 -7.99
CA GLN A 303 -14.01 2.28 -6.88
C GLN A 303 -14.68 3.60 -7.30
N LEU A 304 -14.05 4.37 -8.20
CA LEU A 304 -14.64 5.61 -8.73
C LEU A 304 -15.87 5.38 -9.59
N THR A 305 -15.95 4.25 -10.29
CA THR A 305 -17.17 3.88 -11.03
C THR A 305 -18.32 3.52 -10.07
N ALA A 306 -18.02 2.86 -8.96
CA ALA A 306 -19.00 2.54 -7.91
C ALA A 306 -19.40 3.75 -7.06
N THR A 307 -18.50 4.71 -6.86
CA THR A 307 -18.74 5.94 -6.08
C THR A 307 -18.24 7.17 -6.84
N PRO A 308 -19.03 7.65 -7.83
CA PRO A 308 -18.66 8.83 -8.61
C PRO A 308 -18.55 10.07 -7.71
N GLY A 309 -17.46 10.82 -7.88
CA GLY A 309 -17.23 12.08 -7.13
C GLY A 309 -16.48 11.92 -5.81
N ASP A 310 -15.98 10.72 -5.46
CA ASP A 310 -15.06 10.56 -4.35
C ASP A 310 -13.70 11.22 -4.66
N ALA A 311 -13.53 12.44 -4.16
CA ALA A 311 -12.32 13.23 -4.34
C ALA A 311 -11.06 12.57 -3.76
N ALA A 312 -11.19 11.78 -2.69
CA ALA A 312 -10.05 11.10 -2.08
C ALA A 312 -9.54 9.96 -2.98
N THR A 313 -10.45 9.13 -3.50
CA THR A 313 -10.09 8.06 -4.45
C THR A 313 -9.57 8.64 -5.77
N ALA A 314 -10.15 9.74 -6.26
CA ALA A 314 -9.64 10.43 -7.46
C ALA A 314 -8.22 10.98 -7.25
N ALA A 315 -7.94 11.59 -6.10
CA ALA A 315 -6.60 12.05 -5.76
C ALA A 315 -5.60 10.90 -5.62
N ALA A 316 -6.00 9.78 -5.00
CA ALA A 316 -5.17 8.58 -4.90
C ALA A 316 -4.84 7.98 -6.27
N LEU A 317 -5.82 7.91 -7.19
CA LEU A 317 -5.60 7.45 -8.56
C LEU A 317 -4.61 8.35 -9.30
N ALA A 318 -4.80 9.67 -9.21
CA ALA A 318 -3.90 10.64 -9.84
C ALA A 318 -2.48 10.54 -9.27
N ALA A 319 -2.32 10.35 -7.96
CA ALA A 319 -1.02 10.15 -7.33
C ALA A 319 -0.35 8.85 -7.82
N ASN A 320 -1.08 7.74 -7.84
CA ASN A 320 -0.57 6.44 -8.29
C ASN A 320 -0.16 6.46 -9.79
N ASP A 321 -1.00 7.04 -10.65
CA ASP A 321 -0.71 7.19 -12.08
C ASP A 321 0.50 8.12 -12.33
N LYS A 322 0.67 9.17 -11.50
CA LYS A 322 1.83 10.05 -11.55
C LYS A 322 3.11 9.32 -11.14
N GLU A 323 3.09 8.56 -10.05
CA GLU A 323 4.24 7.76 -9.61
C GLU A 323 4.62 6.69 -10.65
N LEU A 324 3.64 6.00 -11.24
CA LEU A 324 3.89 5.07 -12.34
C LEU A 324 4.57 5.76 -13.53
N THR A 325 4.11 6.95 -13.89
CA THR A 325 4.69 7.74 -14.97
C THR A 325 6.14 8.11 -14.66
N GLU A 326 6.41 8.58 -13.45
CA GLU A 326 7.78 8.93 -13.02
C GLU A 326 8.70 7.70 -13.01
N TYR A 327 8.21 6.57 -12.50
CA TYR A 327 8.95 5.31 -12.50
C TYR A 327 9.33 4.87 -13.92
N ARG A 328 8.38 4.94 -14.87
CA ARG A 328 8.62 4.62 -16.29
C ARG A 328 9.64 5.57 -16.92
N ILE A 329 9.55 6.87 -16.62
CA ILE A 329 10.51 7.87 -17.09
C ILE A 329 11.92 7.54 -16.57
N GLN A 330 12.07 7.30 -15.26
CA GLN A 330 13.36 7.01 -14.66
C GLN A 330 13.99 5.73 -15.21
N THR A 331 13.22 4.65 -15.29
CA THR A 331 13.71 3.34 -15.78
C THR A 331 14.07 3.39 -17.26
N THR A 332 13.23 4.01 -18.10
CA THR A 332 13.52 4.18 -19.53
C THR A 332 14.71 5.12 -19.75
N GLY A 333 14.85 6.17 -18.94
CA GLY A 333 16.02 7.06 -18.96
C GLY A 333 17.32 6.30 -18.70
N SER A 334 17.35 5.44 -17.68
CA SER A 334 18.49 4.55 -17.39
C SER A 334 18.79 3.56 -18.54
N LEU A 335 17.77 3.09 -19.26
CA LEU A 335 17.96 2.27 -20.47
C LEU A 335 18.59 3.08 -21.61
N VAL A 336 18.16 4.32 -21.82
CA VAL A 336 18.77 5.23 -22.82
C VAL A 336 20.23 5.53 -22.49
N GLU A 337 20.58 5.72 -21.22
CA GLU A 337 21.96 5.97 -20.80
C GLU A 337 22.87 4.77 -21.08
N ARG A 338 22.40 3.55 -20.80
CA ARG A 338 23.16 2.31 -21.02
C ARG A 338 23.21 1.87 -22.47
N TYR A 339 22.14 2.13 -23.22
CA TYR A 339 21.99 1.77 -24.63
C TYR A 339 21.73 3.01 -25.50
N PRO A 340 22.70 3.94 -25.61
CA PRO A 340 22.49 5.24 -26.25
C PRO A 340 22.20 5.18 -27.75
N ASN A 341 22.50 4.05 -28.40
CA ASN A 341 22.23 3.84 -29.82
C ASN A 341 20.95 3.04 -30.08
N ASP A 342 20.22 2.62 -29.03
CA ASP A 342 18.90 2.03 -29.17
C ASP A 342 17.84 3.13 -29.28
N TYR A 343 17.48 3.43 -30.53
CA TYR A 343 16.47 4.44 -30.84
C TYR A 343 15.06 4.08 -30.36
N SER A 344 14.79 2.81 -30.05
CA SER A 344 13.50 2.39 -29.49
C SER A 344 13.30 2.96 -28.10
N PHE A 345 14.31 2.82 -27.22
CA PHE A 345 14.25 3.41 -25.88
C PHE A 345 14.20 4.93 -25.93
N ARG A 346 14.87 5.58 -26.89
CA ARG A 346 14.79 7.04 -27.05
C ARG A 346 13.40 7.52 -27.45
N TYR A 347 12.74 6.79 -28.35
CA TYR A 347 11.37 7.11 -28.75
C TYR A 347 10.40 6.93 -27.58
N GLU A 348 10.51 5.81 -26.86
CA GLU A 348 9.69 5.52 -25.68
C GLU A 348 9.92 6.57 -24.58
N TYR A 349 11.17 6.89 -24.28
CA TYR A 349 11.53 7.89 -23.28
C TYR A 349 10.99 9.27 -23.65
N GLY A 350 11.18 9.71 -24.89
CA GLY A 350 10.62 10.96 -25.40
C GLY A 350 9.09 11.00 -25.34
N SER A 351 8.42 9.89 -25.62
CA SER A 351 6.96 9.77 -25.52
C SER A 351 6.46 9.87 -24.08
N LEU A 352 7.15 9.22 -23.14
CA LEU A 352 6.85 9.30 -21.70
C LEU A 352 7.06 10.73 -21.17
N LEU A 353 8.17 11.38 -21.53
CA LEU A 353 8.47 12.77 -21.16
C LEU A 353 7.41 13.73 -21.70
N PHE A 354 6.96 13.54 -22.96
CA PHE A 354 5.87 14.33 -23.53
C PHE A 354 4.57 14.16 -22.75
N GLY A 355 4.18 12.92 -22.43
CA GLY A 355 3.00 12.64 -21.61
C GLY A 355 3.05 13.24 -20.22
N ALA A 356 4.24 13.38 -19.63
CA ALA A 356 4.46 14.04 -18.35
C ALA A 356 4.62 15.58 -18.44
N GLY A 357 4.52 16.16 -19.64
CA GLY A 357 4.68 17.60 -19.85
C GLY A 357 6.12 18.11 -19.76
N ARG A 358 7.13 17.22 -19.78
CA ARG A 358 8.56 17.58 -19.82
C ARG A 358 8.98 17.84 -21.27
N LEU A 359 8.44 18.92 -21.84
CA LEU A 359 8.42 19.14 -23.30
C LEU A 359 9.81 19.31 -23.92
N ASP A 360 10.71 20.07 -23.29
CA ASP A 360 12.05 20.30 -23.86
C ASP A 360 12.90 19.02 -23.85
N ASP A 361 12.87 18.25 -22.76
CA ASP A 361 13.54 16.94 -22.67
C ASP A 361 12.96 15.94 -23.68
N ALA A 362 11.62 15.94 -23.84
CA ALA A 362 10.94 15.10 -24.82
C ALA A 362 11.43 15.40 -26.25
N ILE A 363 11.49 16.67 -26.63
CA ILE A 363 11.98 17.11 -27.93
C ILE A 363 13.41 16.61 -28.17
N GLN A 364 14.31 16.76 -27.19
CA GLN A 364 15.69 16.29 -27.31
C GLN A 364 15.75 14.79 -27.61
N GLN A 365 15.01 13.96 -26.87
CA GLN A 365 15.03 12.51 -27.08
C GLN A 365 14.38 12.09 -28.40
N LEU A 366 13.27 12.73 -28.77
CA LEU A 366 12.58 12.47 -30.03
C LEU A 366 13.42 12.90 -31.25
N GLN A 367 14.21 13.95 -31.13
CA GLN A 367 15.16 14.37 -32.16
C GLN A 367 16.26 13.33 -32.44
N TYR A 368 16.67 12.58 -31.41
CA TYR A 368 17.54 11.42 -31.62
C TYR A 368 16.76 10.24 -32.19
N ALA A 369 15.56 9.95 -31.68
CA ALA A 369 14.73 8.83 -32.13
C ALA A 369 14.40 8.89 -33.63
N GLN A 370 14.14 10.08 -34.17
CA GLN A 370 13.79 10.27 -35.60
C GLN A 370 14.92 9.91 -36.59
N ARG A 371 16.15 9.67 -36.12
CA ARG A 371 17.25 9.17 -36.95
C ARG A 371 17.02 7.73 -37.42
N ASN A 372 16.19 6.97 -36.70
CA ASN A 372 15.77 5.65 -37.13
C ASN A 372 14.50 5.75 -37.99
N PRO A 373 14.51 5.23 -39.24
CA PRO A 373 13.35 5.26 -40.13
C PRO A 373 12.06 4.72 -39.53
N LYS A 374 12.14 3.70 -38.64
CA LYS A 374 10.97 3.11 -37.97
C LYS A 374 10.24 4.12 -37.09
N PHE A 375 10.96 5.02 -36.43
CA PHE A 375 10.39 5.97 -35.47
C PHE A 375 10.29 7.38 -36.04
N ARG A 376 10.78 7.62 -37.27
CA ARG A 376 10.91 8.95 -37.87
C ARG A 376 9.60 9.73 -37.87
N GLN A 377 8.58 9.24 -38.58
CA GLN A 377 7.35 10.01 -38.76
C GLN A 377 6.61 10.22 -37.43
N ALA A 378 6.59 9.20 -36.57
CA ALA A 378 5.98 9.28 -35.24
C ALA A 378 6.73 10.28 -34.34
N SER A 379 8.06 10.33 -34.41
CA SER A 379 8.87 11.28 -33.64
C SER A 379 8.63 12.72 -34.11
N ILE A 380 8.59 12.98 -35.42
CA ILE A 380 8.33 14.33 -35.95
C ILE A 380 6.95 14.81 -35.53
N LEU A 381 5.92 13.95 -35.62
CA LEU A 381 4.58 14.24 -35.09
C LEU A 381 4.63 14.63 -33.60
N SER A 382 5.28 13.81 -32.77
CA SER A 382 5.41 14.08 -31.33
C SER A 382 6.17 15.37 -31.03
N ILE A 383 7.23 15.69 -31.78
CA ILE A 383 7.96 16.97 -31.67
C ILE A 383 7.03 18.15 -32.00
N GLY A 384 6.26 18.06 -33.09
CA GLY A 384 5.26 19.07 -33.44
C GLY A 384 4.24 19.29 -32.31
N LYS A 385 3.72 18.21 -31.74
CA LYS A 385 2.81 18.25 -30.58
C LYS A 385 3.48 18.89 -29.34
N CYS A 386 4.76 18.60 -29.08
CA CYS A 386 5.51 19.22 -27.99
C CYS A 386 5.65 20.74 -28.17
N PHE A 387 5.95 21.21 -29.38
CA PHE A 387 6.02 22.65 -29.67
C PHE A 387 4.68 23.35 -29.51
N VAL A 388 3.60 22.74 -30.04
CA VAL A 388 2.23 23.26 -29.87
C VAL A 388 1.83 23.28 -28.39
N ALA A 389 2.16 22.26 -27.61
CA ALA A 389 1.92 22.23 -26.17
C ALA A 389 2.73 23.30 -25.41
N SER A 390 3.92 23.64 -25.91
CA SER A 390 4.78 24.69 -25.35
C SER A 390 4.37 26.12 -25.78
N GLY A 391 3.33 26.27 -26.59
CA GLY A 391 2.91 27.56 -27.16
C GLY A 391 3.77 28.07 -28.32
N LYS A 392 4.75 27.29 -28.78
CA LYS A 392 5.65 27.61 -29.92
C LYS A 392 4.99 27.16 -31.22
N PHE A 393 3.86 27.77 -31.58
CA PHE A 393 2.97 27.26 -32.63
C PHE A 393 3.59 27.27 -34.04
N ASP A 394 4.43 28.26 -34.34
CA ASP A 394 5.19 28.37 -35.58
C ASP A 394 6.09 27.13 -35.80
N LEU A 395 6.91 26.79 -34.80
CA LEU A 395 7.76 25.59 -34.85
C LEU A 395 6.93 24.30 -34.90
N GLY A 396 5.79 24.29 -34.22
CA GLY A 396 4.84 23.17 -34.25
C GLY A 396 4.30 22.91 -35.66
N VAL A 397 3.83 23.98 -36.32
CA VAL A 397 3.35 23.93 -37.71
C VAL A 397 4.44 23.44 -38.66
N ASP A 398 5.67 23.96 -38.55
CA ASP A 398 6.79 23.54 -39.42
C ASP A 398 7.08 22.04 -39.31
N GLN A 399 7.10 21.51 -38.08
CA GLN A 399 7.31 20.07 -37.85
C GLN A 399 6.14 19.23 -38.36
N LEU A 400 4.90 19.68 -38.17
CA LEU A 400 3.72 18.96 -38.65
C LEU A 400 3.61 18.99 -40.18
N LEU A 401 4.01 20.08 -40.83
CA LEU A 401 4.13 20.15 -42.29
C LEU A 401 5.22 19.21 -42.82
N LEU A 402 6.36 19.11 -42.14
CA LEU A 402 7.39 18.12 -42.44
C LEU A 402 6.85 16.68 -42.30
N ALA A 403 6.19 16.36 -41.17
CA ALA A 403 5.57 15.05 -40.98
C ALA A 403 4.53 14.75 -42.07
N LYS A 404 3.74 15.77 -42.46
CA LYS A 404 2.73 15.66 -43.52
C LYS A 404 3.41 15.35 -44.85
N SER A 405 4.53 15.98 -45.22
CA SER A 405 5.19 15.72 -46.51
C SER A 405 5.81 14.32 -46.58
N GLU A 406 6.25 13.75 -45.46
CA GLU A 406 6.87 12.41 -45.40
C GLU A 406 5.88 11.23 -45.41
N VAL A 407 4.58 11.48 -45.18
CA VAL A 407 3.54 10.44 -45.20
C VAL A 407 2.60 10.69 -46.38
N PRO A 408 2.83 10.10 -47.57
CA PRO A 408 2.04 10.39 -48.76
C PRO A 408 0.64 9.76 -48.73
N VAL A 409 0.48 8.61 -48.06
CA VAL A 409 -0.77 7.85 -48.01
C VAL A 409 -1.67 8.38 -46.89
N MET A 410 -2.96 8.56 -47.17
CA MET A 410 -3.97 8.96 -46.18
C MET A 410 -4.34 7.80 -45.24
N ASN A 411 -3.41 7.44 -44.36
CA ASN A 411 -3.60 6.46 -43.29
C ASN A 411 -3.90 7.15 -41.95
N ASP A 412 -4.07 6.38 -40.88
CA ASP A 412 -4.38 6.93 -39.54
C ASP A 412 -3.30 7.90 -39.03
N LEU A 413 -2.02 7.62 -39.31
CA LEU A 413 -0.94 8.54 -38.95
C LEU A 413 -1.04 9.87 -39.70
N LYS A 414 -1.33 9.84 -41.01
CA LYS A 414 -1.50 11.05 -41.82
C LYS A 414 -2.72 11.86 -41.36
N LYS A 415 -3.83 11.20 -41.03
CA LYS A 415 -5.01 11.85 -40.44
C LYS A 415 -4.66 12.53 -39.13
N GLU A 416 -3.89 11.87 -38.25
CA GLU A 416 -3.44 12.47 -36.99
C GLU A 416 -2.56 13.70 -37.20
N ILE A 417 -1.58 13.63 -38.11
CA ILE A 417 -0.70 14.76 -38.42
C ILE A 417 -1.51 15.96 -38.93
N ILE A 418 -2.43 15.74 -39.87
CA ILE A 418 -3.28 16.80 -40.43
C ILE A 418 -4.19 17.39 -39.34
N TYR A 419 -4.72 16.55 -38.45
CA TYR A 419 -5.60 16.98 -37.36
C TYR A 419 -4.84 17.88 -36.37
N GLU A 420 -3.65 17.46 -35.94
CA GLU A 420 -2.78 18.26 -35.07
C GLU A 420 -2.34 19.57 -35.75
N LEU A 421 -2.10 19.55 -37.07
CA LEU A 421 -1.78 20.75 -37.84
C LEU A 421 -2.96 21.74 -37.89
N GLY A 422 -4.18 21.24 -38.13
CA GLY A 422 -5.39 22.05 -38.04
C GLY A 422 -5.57 22.68 -36.65
N GLY A 423 -5.35 21.90 -35.60
CA GLY A 423 -5.41 22.38 -34.22
C GLY A 423 -4.33 23.42 -33.89
N ALA A 424 -3.13 23.27 -34.45
CA ALA A 424 -2.07 24.27 -34.33
C ALA A 424 -2.46 25.60 -34.99
N TYR A 425 -3.04 25.55 -36.21
CA TYR A 425 -3.55 26.74 -36.88
C TYR A 425 -4.70 27.42 -36.13
N GLU A 426 -5.63 26.65 -35.55
CA GLU A 426 -6.69 27.21 -34.69
C GLU A 426 -6.10 27.99 -33.51
N LYS A 427 -5.08 27.44 -32.82
CA LYS A 427 -4.40 28.13 -31.71
C LYS A 427 -3.66 29.40 -32.14
N MET A 428 -3.29 29.52 -33.42
CA MET A 428 -2.72 30.74 -34.01
C MET A 428 -3.78 31.74 -34.51
N GLY A 429 -5.07 31.43 -34.41
CA GLY A 429 -6.16 32.23 -34.99
C GLY A 429 -6.24 32.15 -36.52
N ARG A 430 -5.55 31.18 -37.14
CA ARG A 430 -5.51 30.94 -38.59
C ARG A 430 -6.61 29.99 -39.02
N THR A 431 -7.87 30.42 -38.83
CA THR A 431 -9.05 29.58 -39.00
C THR A 431 -9.21 29.04 -40.43
N LYS A 432 -8.82 29.81 -41.45
CA LYS A 432 -8.95 29.37 -42.85
C LYS A 432 -8.01 28.19 -43.12
N GLU A 433 -6.75 28.31 -42.73
CA GLU A 433 -5.75 27.25 -42.87
C GLU A 433 -6.14 26.01 -42.07
N ALA A 434 -6.64 26.17 -40.84
CA ALA A 434 -7.13 25.06 -40.04
C ALA A 434 -8.24 24.26 -40.73
N ILE A 435 -9.21 24.96 -41.31
CA ILE A 435 -10.36 24.32 -41.99
C ILE A 435 -9.94 23.61 -43.26
N GLU A 436 -8.98 24.13 -44.02
CA GLU A 436 -8.43 23.42 -45.18
C GLU A 436 -7.78 22.08 -44.78
N GLU A 437 -7.07 22.05 -43.66
CA GLU A 437 -6.50 20.81 -43.12
C GLU A 437 -7.61 19.83 -42.69
N TYR A 438 -8.61 20.29 -41.94
CA TYR A 438 -9.73 19.44 -41.52
C TYR A 438 -10.57 18.92 -42.69
N LYS A 439 -10.74 19.69 -43.77
CA LYS A 439 -11.42 19.23 -45.00
C LYS A 439 -10.72 18.02 -45.62
N ALA A 440 -9.38 18.01 -45.61
CA ALA A 440 -8.62 16.88 -46.16
C ALA A 440 -8.91 15.58 -45.41
N ILE A 441 -9.11 15.65 -44.08
CA ILE A 441 -9.56 14.51 -43.29
C ILE A 441 -11.02 14.18 -43.60
N TYR A 442 -11.91 15.17 -43.58
CA TYR A 442 -13.35 14.97 -43.79
C TYR A 442 -13.67 14.25 -45.10
N MET A 443 -12.96 14.59 -46.20
CA MET A 443 -13.13 13.94 -47.50
C MET A 443 -12.69 12.47 -47.50
N ALA A 444 -11.74 12.10 -46.64
CA ALA A 444 -11.23 10.73 -46.54
C ALA A 444 -11.97 9.89 -45.48
N ASP A 445 -12.35 10.52 -44.37
CA ASP A 445 -12.96 9.91 -43.19
C ASP A 445 -13.69 10.99 -42.37
N SER A 446 -14.98 11.18 -42.66
CA SER A 446 -15.82 12.15 -41.95
C SER A 446 -16.06 11.79 -40.48
N GLY A 447 -15.90 10.52 -40.11
CA GLY A 447 -16.05 10.02 -38.75
C GLY A 447 -14.82 10.24 -37.86
N TYR A 448 -13.73 10.79 -38.39
CA TYR A 448 -12.51 11.00 -37.62
C TYR A 448 -12.68 12.09 -36.55
N ARG A 449 -12.73 11.68 -35.28
CA ARG A 449 -12.85 12.56 -34.11
C ARG A 449 -14.03 13.53 -34.26
N ASP A 450 -13.80 14.83 -34.11
CA ASP A 450 -14.78 15.92 -34.19
C ASP A 450 -14.66 16.74 -35.49
N VAL A 451 -13.96 16.23 -36.51
CA VAL A 451 -13.72 16.93 -37.79
C VAL A 451 -15.03 17.35 -38.46
N SER A 452 -16.02 16.45 -38.52
CA SER A 452 -17.35 16.78 -39.06
C SER A 452 -17.99 17.99 -38.37
N LYS A 453 -17.86 18.06 -37.04
CA LYS A 453 -18.41 19.16 -36.25
C LYS A 453 -17.66 20.46 -36.56
N LYS A 454 -16.33 20.44 -36.54
CA LYS A 454 -15.49 21.61 -36.85
C LYS A 454 -15.79 22.22 -38.22
N ILE A 455 -16.02 21.37 -39.23
CA ILE A 455 -16.40 21.81 -40.57
C ILE A 455 -17.80 22.46 -40.59
N ASN A 456 -18.79 21.82 -39.96
CA ASN A 456 -20.15 22.35 -39.90
C ASN A 456 -20.21 23.71 -39.17
N ASP A 457 -19.59 23.80 -37.99
CA ASP A 457 -19.53 25.02 -37.18
C ASP A 457 -18.91 26.19 -38.00
N PHE A 458 -17.88 25.91 -38.81
CA PHE A 458 -17.29 26.91 -39.70
C PHE A 458 -18.27 27.40 -40.78
N TYR A 459 -18.95 26.49 -41.48
CA TYR A 459 -19.91 26.87 -42.52
C TYR A 459 -21.16 27.56 -41.95
N GLU A 460 -21.58 27.22 -40.74
CA GLU A 460 -22.65 27.92 -40.03
C GLU A 460 -22.22 29.34 -39.62
N SER A 461 -20.99 29.52 -39.12
CA SER A 461 -20.48 30.87 -38.80
C SER A 461 -20.33 31.76 -40.04
N GLN A 462 -20.05 31.18 -41.21
CA GLN A 462 -20.06 31.92 -42.48
C GLN A 462 -21.47 32.30 -42.96
N LYS A 463 -22.50 31.52 -42.62
CA LYS A 463 -23.90 31.84 -42.94
C LYS A 463 -24.47 32.93 -42.03
N ASN A 464 -23.97 33.06 -40.80
CA ASN A 464 -24.41 34.06 -39.81
C ASN A 464 -23.24 34.96 -39.35
N PRO A 465 -22.72 35.88 -40.17
CA PRO A 465 -21.54 36.70 -39.85
C PRO A 465 -21.76 37.78 -38.78
N THR A 466 -22.96 37.88 -38.19
CA THR A 466 -23.32 38.87 -37.16
C THR A 466 -24.03 38.20 -35.98
N ALA A 467 -23.25 37.83 -34.97
CA ALA A 467 -23.69 37.64 -33.58
C ALA A 467 -22.53 38.04 -32.66
#